data_AF-A0AAV2SUL0-F1
#
_entry.id   AF-A0AAV2SUL0-F1
#
_cell.length_a   1.000
_cell.length_b   1.000
_cell.length_c   1.000
_cell.angle_alpha   90.00
_cell.angle_beta   90.00
_cell.angle_gamma   90.00
#
_symmetry.space_group_name_H-M   'P 1'
#
loop_
_entity.id
_entity.type
_entity.pdbx_description
1 polymer ?
#
loop_
_entity_poly.entity_id
_entity_poly.type
_entity_poly.pdbx_seq_one_letter_code
_entity_poly.pdbx_strand_id
1 'polypeptide(L)'
;MDWSWYSIHIILLCMIFPRDYVQANDDRFKEALLQEFEQLLDAKLNSKMNHINGELNTIKSKLDLVYGAFAGIETSVQGFDGRSSASQLATEAVKKMQVTMSDDLRAVKEKVETYENSINEIKSVKNKVDSYEDPINEIISVKQKVESFEESINEIRNIKNKVEYCEGSLNEIVIVRNKVDSYEDPINAILTVKHKVESFEDSIIEIKTVKSKIDSNEESISKIKSLNDITLQTKKLSEKNNSTNSEISQKITDLAKNTIESNDILLNSLIASTVANGCQYGFLVSTHCFKVFWEKTTDWTEAENLCHSQNFTLAEPSDRVALVLSRFLLQGYG
;
A
#
# COMPACT_ATOMS: atom_id res chain seq x y z
N MET A 1 -96.90 14.13 125.21
CA MET A 1 -96.70 14.10 126.67
C MET A 1 -98.04 14.40 127.30
N ASP A 2 -98.88 13.37 127.35
CA ASP A 2 -100.18 13.40 128.03
C ASP A 2 -99.97 12.93 129.47
N TRP A 3 -100.24 13.82 130.42
CA TRP A 3 -100.29 13.52 131.85
C TRP A 3 -101.71 13.11 132.24
N SER A 4 -102.14 11.92 131.83
CA SER A 4 -103.36 11.32 132.40
C SER A 4 -103.05 9.90 132.84
N TRP A 5 -103.73 9.44 133.90
CA TRP A 5 -103.70 8.09 134.49
C TRP A 5 -102.68 7.82 135.60
N TYR A 6 -102.84 8.53 136.73
CA TYR A 6 -102.75 7.90 138.05
C TYR A 6 -103.94 8.34 138.91
N SER A 7 -105.15 8.04 138.44
CA SER A 7 -106.30 7.89 139.36
C SER A 7 -106.08 6.58 140.11
N ILE A 8 -105.43 6.66 141.28
CA ILE A 8 -105.54 5.62 142.30
C ILE A 8 -107.02 5.60 142.69
N HIS A 9 -107.80 4.75 142.03
CA HIS A 9 -109.08 4.31 142.57
C HIS A 9 -108.76 3.59 143.88
N ILE A 10 -108.72 4.34 144.98
CA ILE A 10 -109.06 3.80 146.28
C ILE A 10 -110.53 3.39 146.10
N ILE A 11 -110.73 2.14 145.67
CA ILE A 11 -112.00 1.46 145.85
C ILE A 11 -112.14 1.36 147.37
N LEU A 12 -112.76 2.39 147.95
CA LEU A 12 -113.41 2.31 149.25
C LEU A 12 -114.46 1.20 149.06
N LEU A 13 -114.06 -0.03 149.37
CA LEU A 13 -114.99 -1.12 149.62
C LEU A 13 -115.80 -0.70 150.85
N CYS A 14 -116.85 0.10 150.61
CA CYS A 14 -117.95 0.26 151.54
C CYS A 14 -118.66 -1.10 151.66
N MET A 15 -118.06 -2.03 152.40
CA MET A 15 -118.80 -3.15 152.94
C MET A 15 -119.67 -2.63 154.08
N ILE A 16 -120.96 -2.49 153.80
CA ILE A 16 -121.99 -2.24 154.80
C ILE A 16 -122.06 -3.50 155.68
N PHE A 17 -121.49 -3.44 156.89
CA PHE A 17 -121.69 -4.47 157.91
C PHE A 17 -122.74 -4.02 158.94
N PRO A 18 -123.66 -4.90 159.36
CA PRO A 18 -124.65 -4.59 160.39
C PRO A 18 -123.97 -4.31 161.75
N ARG A 19 -124.53 -3.32 162.46
CA ARG A 19 -123.93 -2.61 163.62
C ARG A 19 -123.68 -3.45 164.88
N ASP A 20 -124.12 -4.70 164.91
CA ASP A 20 -124.17 -5.51 166.14
C ASP A 20 -123.17 -6.68 166.18
N TYR A 21 -122.17 -6.69 165.27
CA TYR A 21 -121.12 -7.74 165.21
C TYR A 21 -119.71 -7.22 165.57
N VAL A 22 -119.61 -6.21 166.45
CA VAL A 22 -118.40 -5.35 166.53
C VAL A 22 -117.42 -5.67 167.69
N GLN A 23 -117.64 -6.65 168.57
CA GLN A 23 -116.80 -6.73 169.79
C GLN A 23 -116.11 -8.04 170.17
N ALA A 24 -116.11 -9.10 169.35
CA ALA A 24 -115.39 -10.34 169.71
C ALA A 24 -114.68 -11.10 168.58
N ASN A 25 -114.55 -10.53 167.38
CA ASN A 25 -113.88 -11.20 166.23
C ASN A 25 -112.98 -10.27 165.39
N ASP A 26 -112.58 -9.13 165.95
CA ASP A 26 -111.91 -8.03 165.24
C ASP A 26 -110.50 -8.41 164.72
N ASP A 27 -109.74 -9.21 165.48
CA ASP A 27 -108.35 -9.53 165.11
C ASP A 27 -108.26 -10.54 163.95
N ARG A 28 -109.09 -11.58 163.93
CA ARG A 28 -109.10 -12.57 162.83
C ARG A 28 -109.53 -11.98 161.50
N PHE A 29 -110.46 -11.03 161.52
CA PHE A 29 -110.91 -10.34 160.31
C PHE A 29 -109.85 -9.36 159.79
N LYS A 30 -109.19 -8.63 160.69
CA LYS A 30 -108.03 -7.78 160.34
C LYS A 30 -106.89 -8.61 159.75
N GLU A 31 -106.55 -9.75 160.35
CA GLU A 31 -105.51 -10.64 159.84
C GLU A 31 -105.86 -11.18 158.44
N ALA A 32 -107.10 -11.63 158.21
CA ALA A 32 -107.53 -12.10 156.90
C ALA A 32 -107.46 -11.00 155.82
N LEU A 33 -107.90 -9.78 156.16
CA LEU A 33 -107.79 -8.63 155.26
C LEU A 33 -106.34 -8.22 155.00
N LEU A 34 -105.48 -8.26 156.02
CA LEU A 34 -104.05 -7.97 155.87
C LEU A 34 -103.41 -9.00 154.92
N GLN A 35 -103.72 -10.28 155.12
CA GLN A 35 -103.18 -11.37 154.31
C GLN A 35 -103.64 -11.27 152.85
N GLU A 36 -104.91 -10.95 152.60
CA GLU A 36 -105.43 -10.76 151.24
C GLU A 36 -104.82 -9.52 150.57
N PHE A 37 -104.64 -8.43 151.34
CA PHE A 37 -103.96 -7.23 150.84
C PHE A 37 -102.49 -7.49 150.51
N GLU A 38 -101.75 -8.20 151.37
CA GLU A 38 -100.36 -8.60 151.13
C GLU A 38 -100.24 -9.49 149.89
N GLN A 39 -101.12 -10.50 149.74
CA GLN A 39 -101.13 -11.36 148.55
C GLN A 39 -101.41 -10.57 147.26
N LEU A 40 -102.35 -9.63 147.29
CA LEU A 40 -102.64 -8.77 146.14
C LEU A 40 -101.48 -7.82 145.82
N LEU A 41 -100.83 -7.27 146.86
CA LEU A 41 -99.69 -6.38 146.70
C LEU A 41 -98.49 -7.13 146.10
N ASP A 42 -98.17 -8.32 146.62
CA ASP A 42 -97.09 -9.18 146.14
C ASP A 42 -97.37 -9.67 144.73
N ALA A 43 -98.59 -10.11 144.41
CA ALA A 43 -98.94 -10.53 143.06
C ALA A 43 -98.76 -9.38 142.05
N LYS A 44 -99.18 -8.17 142.41
CA LYS A 44 -99.07 -6.99 141.53
C LYS A 44 -97.62 -6.50 141.41
N LEU A 45 -96.85 -6.53 142.49
CA LEU A 45 -95.43 -6.20 142.47
C LEU A 45 -94.63 -7.22 141.66
N ASN A 46 -94.85 -8.52 141.87
CA ASN A 46 -94.19 -9.59 141.12
C ASN A 46 -94.54 -9.55 139.64
N SER A 47 -95.81 -9.30 139.28
CA SER A 47 -96.22 -9.14 137.88
C SER A 47 -95.49 -7.97 137.22
N LYS A 48 -95.44 -6.79 137.88
CA LYS A 48 -94.70 -5.63 137.38
C LYS A 48 -93.20 -5.90 137.28
N MET A 49 -92.60 -6.54 138.28
CA MET A 49 -91.18 -6.85 138.29
C MET A 49 -90.81 -7.85 137.19
N ASN A 50 -91.63 -8.87 136.96
CA ASN A 50 -91.46 -9.82 135.86
C ASN A 50 -91.59 -9.13 134.50
N HIS A 51 -92.53 -8.20 134.35
CA HIS A 51 -92.67 -7.41 133.12
C HIS A 51 -91.44 -6.54 132.87
N ILE A 52 -90.98 -5.79 133.88
CA ILE A 52 -89.76 -4.96 133.81
C ILE A 52 -88.54 -5.82 133.47
N ASN A 53 -88.38 -6.99 134.09
CA ASN A 53 -87.28 -7.90 133.77
C ASN A 53 -87.35 -8.41 132.33
N GLY A 54 -88.54 -8.69 131.82
CA GLY A 54 -88.74 -9.05 130.41
C GLY A 54 -88.34 -7.92 129.45
N GLU A 55 -88.74 -6.69 129.75
CA GLU A 55 -88.34 -5.51 128.97
C GLU A 55 -86.83 -5.26 129.05
N LEU A 56 -86.23 -5.39 130.23
CA LEU A 56 -84.79 -5.22 130.44
C LEU A 56 -83.98 -6.25 129.66
N ASN A 57 -84.41 -7.51 129.66
CA ASN A 57 -83.78 -8.57 128.86
C ASN A 57 -83.90 -8.29 127.35
N THR A 58 -85.04 -7.75 126.91
CA THR A 58 -85.26 -7.33 125.52
C THR A 58 -84.32 -6.18 125.14
N ILE A 59 -84.17 -5.18 126.01
CA ILE A 59 -83.24 -4.05 125.82
C ILE A 59 -81.80 -4.57 125.75
N LYS A 60 -81.41 -5.47 126.66
CA LYS A 60 -80.07 -6.07 126.67
C LYS A 60 -79.78 -6.80 125.35
N SER A 61 -80.70 -7.63 124.88
CA SER A 61 -80.55 -8.34 123.60
C SER A 61 -80.42 -7.37 122.42
N LYS A 62 -81.21 -6.29 122.39
CA LYS A 62 -81.07 -5.24 121.36
C LYS A 62 -79.71 -4.55 121.44
N LEU A 63 -79.20 -4.30 122.65
CA LEU A 63 -77.91 -3.67 122.86
C LEU A 63 -76.77 -4.57 122.38
N ASP A 64 -76.83 -5.88 122.64
CA ASP A 64 -75.86 -6.86 122.16
C ASP A 64 -75.83 -6.89 120.61
N LEU A 65 -76.99 -6.83 119.95
CA LEU A 65 -77.08 -6.72 118.49
C LEU A 65 -76.44 -5.42 117.96
N VAL A 66 -76.66 -4.30 118.66
CA VAL A 66 -76.05 -3.01 118.29
C VAL A 66 -74.53 -3.06 118.43
N TYR A 67 -74.00 -3.65 119.50
CA TYR A 67 -72.54 -3.83 119.65
C TYR A 67 -71.96 -4.75 118.59
N GLY A 68 -72.64 -5.84 118.25
CA GLY A 68 -72.24 -6.71 117.15
C GLY A 68 -72.19 -5.98 115.80
N ALA A 69 -73.20 -5.14 115.52
CA ALA A 69 -73.23 -4.31 114.33
C ALA A 69 -72.09 -3.28 114.31
N PHE A 70 -71.79 -2.63 115.44
CA PHE A 70 -70.66 -1.70 115.53
C PHE A 70 -69.32 -2.38 115.28
N ALA A 71 -69.08 -3.57 115.81
CA ALA A 71 -67.87 -4.35 115.51
C ALA A 71 -67.77 -4.71 114.01
N GLY A 72 -68.89 -5.06 113.37
CA GLY A 72 -68.94 -5.30 111.92
C GLY A 72 -68.64 -4.04 111.09
N ILE A 73 -69.08 -2.87 111.55
CA ILE A 73 -68.76 -1.58 110.91
C ILE A 73 -67.28 -1.26 111.08
N GLU A 74 -66.72 -1.43 112.28
CA GLU A 74 -65.31 -1.15 112.56
C GLU A 74 -64.38 -1.99 111.68
N THR A 75 -64.64 -3.29 111.58
CA THR A 75 -63.88 -4.18 110.69
C THR A 75 -64.01 -3.78 109.21
N SER A 76 -65.19 -3.34 108.78
CA SER A 76 -65.40 -2.84 107.41
C SER A 76 -64.64 -1.55 107.13
N VAL A 77 -64.57 -0.64 108.11
CA VAL A 77 -63.81 0.63 108.03
C VAL A 77 -62.32 0.33 107.92
N GLN A 78 -61.78 -0.55 108.78
CA GLN A 78 -60.38 -0.97 108.70
C GLN A 78 -60.04 -1.59 107.34
N GLY A 79 -60.95 -2.41 106.78
CA GLY A 79 -60.81 -2.95 105.43
C GLY A 79 -60.84 -1.88 104.33
N PHE A 80 -61.58 -0.79 104.52
CA PHE A 80 -61.57 0.37 103.63
C PHE A 80 -60.25 1.14 103.71
N ASP A 81 -59.72 1.37 104.90
CA ASP A 81 -58.44 2.06 105.11
C ASP A 81 -57.29 1.30 104.46
N GLY A 82 -57.23 -0.03 104.65
CA GLY A 82 -56.23 -0.87 104.01
C GLY A 82 -56.27 -0.80 102.48
N ARG A 83 -57.49 -0.81 101.89
CA ARG A 83 -57.67 -0.64 100.43
C ARG A 83 -57.30 0.75 99.95
N SER A 84 -57.62 1.79 100.73
CA SER A 84 -57.25 3.17 100.43
C SER A 84 -55.73 3.34 100.39
N SER A 85 -55.01 2.81 101.38
CA SER A 85 -53.54 2.82 101.40
C SER A 85 -52.94 2.06 100.21
N ALA A 86 -53.48 0.89 99.87
CA ALA A 86 -53.03 0.15 98.68
C ALA A 86 -53.26 0.93 97.39
N SER A 87 -54.40 1.61 97.26
CA SER A 87 -54.71 2.47 96.10
C SER A 87 -53.78 3.68 96.00
N GLN A 88 -53.39 4.28 97.12
CA GLN A 88 -52.43 5.38 97.16
C GLN A 88 -51.03 4.90 96.69
N LEU A 89 -50.57 3.74 97.16
CA LEU A 89 -49.30 3.15 96.73
C LEU A 89 -49.31 2.83 95.23
N ALA A 90 -50.41 2.26 94.72
CA ALA A 90 -50.56 2.00 93.29
C ALA A 90 -50.51 3.30 92.46
N THR A 91 -51.14 4.36 92.94
CA THR A 91 -51.13 5.69 92.28
C THR A 91 -49.71 6.26 92.23
N GLU A 92 -48.95 6.19 93.32
CA GLU A 92 -47.55 6.66 93.33
C GLU A 92 -46.65 5.82 92.44
N ALA A 93 -46.86 4.50 92.36
CA ALA A 93 -46.16 3.64 91.42
C ALA A 93 -46.46 4.03 89.95
N VAL A 94 -47.73 4.31 89.63
CA VAL A 94 -48.14 4.78 88.29
C VAL A 94 -47.49 6.12 87.95
N LYS A 95 -47.47 7.09 88.87
CA LYS A 95 -46.77 8.37 88.66
C LYS A 95 -45.29 8.17 88.36
N LYS A 96 -44.60 7.30 89.12
CA LYS A 96 -43.18 6.98 88.87
C LYS A 96 -42.97 6.37 87.49
N MET A 97 -43.80 5.39 87.10
CA MET A 97 -43.74 4.79 85.76
C MET A 97 -43.95 5.84 84.66
N GLN A 98 -44.90 6.75 84.83
CA GLN A 98 -45.17 7.81 83.86
C GLN A 98 -43.96 8.74 83.67
N VAL A 99 -43.29 9.11 84.75
CA VAL A 99 -42.06 9.93 84.69
C VAL A 99 -40.97 9.17 83.93
N THR A 100 -40.71 7.92 84.30
CA THR A 100 -39.69 7.10 83.62
C THR A 100 -40.00 6.91 82.13
N MET A 101 -41.25 6.62 81.76
CA MET A 101 -41.65 6.52 80.35
C MET A 101 -41.42 7.82 79.58
N SER A 102 -41.66 8.96 80.22
CA SER A 102 -41.42 10.27 79.59
C SER A 102 -39.93 10.52 79.36
N ASP A 103 -39.07 10.10 80.29
CA ASP A 103 -37.62 10.20 80.16
C ASP A 103 -37.08 9.28 79.07
N ASP A 104 -37.55 8.03 79.03
CA ASP A 104 -37.19 7.06 77.99
C ASP A 104 -37.63 7.56 76.61
N LEU A 105 -38.84 8.11 76.49
CA LEU A 105 -39.33 8.67 75.23
C LEU A 105 -38.48 9.85 74.76
N ARG A 106 -38.04 10.72 75.68
CA ARG A 106 -37.11 11.80 75.38
C ARG A 106 -35.76 11.27 74.89
N ALA A 107 -35.19 10.27 75.56
CA ALA A 107 -33.94 9.66 75.14
C ALA A 107 -34.05 8.99 73.76
N VAL A 108 -35.18 8.36 73.45
CA VAL A 108 -35.46 7.82 72.11
C VAL A 108 -35.51 8.94 71.07
N LYS A 109 -36.20 10.05 71.36
CA LYS A 109 -36.30 11.20 70.46
C LYS A 109 -34.92 11.79 70.13
N GLU A 110 -34.07 11.98 71.14
CA GLU A 110 -32.70 12.49 70.96
C GLU A 110 -31.84 11.56 70.08
N LYS A 111 -31.98 10.24 70.25
CA LYS A 111 -31.30 9.26 69.39
C LYS A 111 -31.78 9.32 67.94
N VAL A 112 -33.10 9.44 67.73
CA VAL A 112 -33.68 9.57 66.39
C VAL A 112 -33.14 10.81 65.69
N GLU A 113 -33.13 11.96 66.37
CA GLU A 113 -32.59 13.21 65.83
C GLU A 113 -31.10 13.08 65.48
N THR A 114 -30.32 12.38 66.32
CA THR A 114 -28.91 12.08 66.04
C THR A 114 -28.76 11.25 64.75
N TYR A 115 -29.57 10.20 64.59
CA TYR A 115 -29.54 9.37 63.37
C TYR A 115 -29.96 10.15 62.12
N GLU A 116 -30.97 11.01 62.21
CA GLU A 116 -31.39 11.87 61.09
C GLU A 116 -30.25 12.79 60.64
N ASN A 117 -29.54 13.40 61.60
CA ASN A 117 -28.37 14.21 61.30
C ASN A 117 -27.26 13.40 60.60
N SER A 118 -26.93 12.21 61.10
CA SER A 118 -25.95 11.32 60.44
C SER A 118 -26.38 10.90 59.03
N ILE A 119 -27.67 10.62 58.81
CA ILE A 119 -28.19 10.30 57.47
C ILE A 119 -28.04 11.49 56.52
N ASN A 120 -28.29 12.71 56.99
CA ASN A 120 -28.12 13.92 56.19
C ASN A 120 -26.65 14.17 55.84
N GLU A 121 -25.72 13.92 56.76
CA GLU A 121 -24.28 13.96 56.47
C GLU A 121 -23.87 12.93 55.42
N ILE A 122 -24.35 11.68 55.52
CA ILE A 122 -24.09 10.63 54.53
C ILE A 122 -24.63 11.03 53.15
N LYS A 123 -25.84 11.60 53.08
CA LYS A 123 -26.40 12.12 51.82
C LYS A 123 -25.54 13.23 51.23
N SER A 124 -25.03 14.13 52.06
CA SER A 124 -24.11 15.20 51.63
C SER A 124 -22.80 14.64 51.07
N VAL A 125 -22.21 13.64 51.71
CA VAL A 125 -21.02 12.93 51.21
C VAL A 125 -21.31 12.26 49.88
N LYS A 126 -22.44 11.54 49.77
CA LYS A 126 -22.85 10.90 48.51
C LYS A 126 -22.96 11.91 47.37
N ASN A 127 -23.65 13.03 47.59
CA ASN A 127 -23.78 14.08 46.57
C ASN A 127 -22.43 14.65 46.14
N LYS A 128 -21.46 14.78 47.06
CA LYS A 128 -20.08 15.18 46.71
C LYS A 128 -19.38 14.12 45.87
N VAL A 129 -19.52 12.84 46.22
CA VAL A 129 -18.96 11.73 45.43
C VAL A 129 -19.56 11.72 44.02
N ASP A 130 -20.88 11.81 43.90
CA ASP A 130 -21.59 11.84 42.62
C ASP A 130 -21.11 13.05 41.77
N SER A 131 -20.76 14.19 42.39
CA SER A 131 -20.22 15.35 41.67
C SER A 131 -18.80 15.16 41.10
N TYR A 132 -18.05 14.14 41.54
CA TYR A 132 -16.74 13.80 40.97
C TYR A 132 -16.83 12.89 39.75
N GLU A 133 -17.98 12.32 39.45
CA GLU A 133 -18.15 11.38 38.33
C GLU A 133 -17.91 12.08 36.97
N ASP A 134 -18.43 13.30 36.79
CA ASP A 134 -18.22 14.10 35.59
C ASP A 134 -16.72 14.48 35.38
N PRO A 135 -16.01 15.04 36.38
CA PRO A 135 -14.56 15.27 36.28
C PRO A 135 -13.75 14.01 35.97
N ILE A 136 -14.10 12.85 36.55
CA ILE A 136 -13.42 11.58 36.27
C ILE A 136 -13.62 11.18 34.80
N ASN A 137 -14.84 11.30 34.29
CA ASN A 137 -15.14 11.02 32.89
C ASN A 137 -14.37 11.97 31.94
N GLU A 138 -14.22 13.24 32.32
CA GLU A 138 -13.41 14.21 31.57
C GLU A 138 -11.92 13.85 31.57
N ILE A 139 -11.37 13.41 32.72
CA ILE A 139 -9.98 12.92 32.83
C ILE A 139 -9.77 11.68 31.95
N ILE A 140 -10.72 10.74 31.93
CA ILE A 140 -10.66 9.55 31.06
C ILE A 140 -10.64 9.97 29.58
N SER A 141 -11.48 10.94 29.19
CA SER A 141 -11.49 11.49 27.83
C SER A 141 -10.16 12.15 27.44
N VAL A 142 -9.55 12.92 28.35
CA VAL A 142 -8.22 13.52 28.13
C VAL A 142 -7.16 12.44 27.97
N LYS A 143 -7.16 11.39 28.80
CA LYS A 143 -6.21 10.29 28.69
C LYS A 143 -6.28 9.61 27.32
N GLN A 144 -7.48 9.33 26.82
CA GLN A 144 -7.68 8.76 25.48
C GLN A 144 -7.14 9.67 24.36
N LYS A 145 -7.33 10.99 24.48
CA LYS A 145 -6.75 11.94 23.51
C LYS A 145 -5.23 11.96 23.55
N VAL A 146 -4.62 11.85 24.74
CA VAL A 146 -3.15 11.78 24.89
C VAL A 146 -2.62 10.51 24.23
N GLU A 147 -3.24 9.35 24.47
CA GLU A 147 -2.86 8.08 23.83
C GLU A 147 -2.93 8.19 22.28
N SER A 148 -3.98 8.84 21.74
CA SER A 148 -4.11 9.09 20.30
C SER A 148 -3.03 10.04 19.74
N PHE A 149 -2.62 11.06 20.50
CA PHE A 149 -1.50 11.91 20.12
C PHE A 149 -0.17 11.13 20.13
N GLU A 150 0.01 10.21 21.07
CA GLU A 150 1.20 9.35 21.14
C GLU A 150 1.33 8.42 19.92
N GLU A 151 0.22 7.82 19.47
CA GLU A 151 0.16 7.07 18.21
C GLU A 151 0.53 7.95 17.01
N SER A 152 -0.05 9.15 16.93
CA SER A 152 0.24 10.11 15.86
C SER A 152 1.71 10.52 15.82
N ILE A 153 2.34 10.74 16.98
CA ILE A 153 3.77 11.04 17.10
C ILE A 153 4.62 9.85 16.62
N ASN A 154 4.22 8.61 16.93
CA ASN A 154 4.90 7.42 16.43
C ASN A 154 4.81 7.27 14.91
N GLU A 155 3.66 7.59 14.30
CA GLU A 155 3.53 7.63 12.85
C GLU A 155 4.43 8.70 12.21
N ILE A 156 4.48 9.91 12.78
CA ILE A 156 5.38 10.97 12.32
C ILE A 156 6.84 10.54 12.42
N ARG A 157 7.23 9.87 13.51
CA ARG A 157 8.59 9.33 13.67
C ARG A 157 8.92 8.27 12.62
N ASN A 158 7.97 7.41 12.28
CA ASN A 158 8.12 6.42 11.20
C ASN A 158 8.25 7.09 9.82
N ILE A 159 7.49 8.16 9.56
CA ILE A 159 7.63 8.95 8.32
C ILE A 159 9.01 9.59 8.26
N LYS A 160 9.47 10.22 9.35
CA LYS A 160 10.81 10.83 9.42
C LYS A 160 11.91 9.82 9.10
N ASN A 161 11.85 8.62 9.68
CA ASN A 161 12.83 7.55 9.41
C ASN A 161 12.82 7.11 7.94
N LYS A 162 11.63 7.05 7.31
CA LYS A 162 11.52 6.75 5.87
C LYS A 162 12.11 7.87 5.00
N VAL A 163 11.93 9.13 5.39
CA VAL A 163 12.52 10.29 4.69
C VAL A 163 14.04 10.26 4.79
N GLU A 164 14.61 10.05 5.98
CA GLU A 164 16.07 9.92 6.15
C GLU A 164 16.65 8.76 5.31
N TYR A 165 15.93 7.63 5.22
CA TYR A 165 16.32 6.52 4.34
C TYR A 165 16.32 6.92 2.85
N CYS A 166 15.27 7.62 2.39
CA CYS A 166 15.19 8.12 1.02
C CYS A 166 16.30 9.14 0.69
N GLU A 167 16.66 10.03 1.63
CA GLU A 167 17.77 10.96 1.47
C GLU A 167 19.12 10.23 1.33
N GLY A 168 19.34 9.17 2.12
CA GLY A 168 20.49 8.28 1.98
C GLY A 168 20.58 7.66 0.58
N SER A 169 19.47 7.12 0.07
CA SER A 169 19.41 6.55 -1.29
C SER A 169 19.59 7.59 -2.40
N LEU A 170 19.11 8.82 -2.22
CA LEU A 170 19.34 9.91 -3.18
C LEU A 170 20.82 10.30 -3.26
N ASN A 171 21.53 10.33 -2.13
CA ASN A 171 22.98 10.57 -2.11
C ASN A 171 23.76 9.46 -2.85
N GLU A 172 23.36 8.20 -2.72
CA GLU A 172 23.94 7.10 -3.49
C GLU A 172 23.70 7.26 -5.01
N ILE A 173 22.49 7.67 -5.41
CA ILE A 173 22.16 7.95 -6.82
C ILE A 173 23.01 9.10 -7.37
N VAL A 174 23.24 10.16 -6.61
CA VAL A 174 24.12 11.27 -7.00
C VAL A 174 25.57 10.81 -7.19
N ILE A 175 26.07 9.92 -6.32
CA ILE A 175 27.40 9.31 -6.47
C ILE A 175 27.49 8.46 -7.73
N VAL A 176 26.46 7.66 -8.03
CA VAL A 176 26.40 6.85 -9.25
C VAL A 176 26.36 7.74 -10.49
N ARG A 177 25.55 8.81 -10.49
CA ARG A 177 25.49 9.77 -11.59
C ARG A 177 26.84 10.42 -11.85
N ASN A 178 27.51 10.92 -10.81
CA ASN A 178 28.83 11.52 -10.94
C ASN A 178 29.89 10.52 -11.46
N LYS A 179 29.77 9.23 -11.11
CA LYS A 179 30.61 8.17 -11.70
C LYS A 179 30.30 7.96 -13.17
N VAL A 180 29.02 7.92 -13.56
CA VAL A 180 28.61 7.78 -14.96
C VAL A 180 29.11 8.96 -15.80
N ASP A 181 28.95 10.19 -15.31
CA ASP A 181 29.42 11.39 -15.99
C ASP A 181 30.95 11.39 -16.15
N SER A 182 31.70 10.78 -15.22
CA SER A 182 33.16 10.62 -15.33
C SER A 182 33.62 9.64 -16.44
N TYR A 183 32.70 8.83 -16.99
CA TYR A 183 32.98 7.94 -18.13
C TYR A 183 32.69 8.59 -19.49
N GLU A 184 32.03 9.75 -19.52
CA GLU A 184 31.71 10.49 -20.76
C GLU A 184 32.99 10.84 -21.55
N ASP A 185 34.01 11.38 -20.86
CA ASP A 185 35.30 11.76 -21.46
C ASP A 185 36.08 10.55 -22.03
N PRO A 186 36.25 9.43 -21.30
CA PRO A 186 36.80 8.19 -21.85
C PRO A 186 36.05 7.66 -23.07
N ILE A 187 34.71 7.69 -23.07
CA ILE A 187 33.90 7.20 -24.20
C ILE A 187 34.10 8.08 -25.43
N ASN A 188 34.13 9.40 -25.26
CA ASN A 188 34.41 10.34 -26.35
C ASN A 188 35.84 10.17 -26.90
N ALA A 189 36.81 9.87 -26.04
CA ALA A 189 38.17 9.52 -26.46
C ALA A 189 38.21 8.22 -27.28
N ILE A 190 37.46 7.18 -26.87
CA ILE A 190 37.33 5.92 -27.61
C ILE A 190 36.68 6.14 -28.98
N LEU A 191 35.61 6.93 -29.06
CA LEU A 191 34.95 7.26 -30.34
C LEU A 191 35.88 8.02 -31.28
N THR A 192 36.69 8.94 -30.74
CA THR A 192 37.72 9.66 -31.52
C THR A 192 38.78 8.69 -32.06
N VAL A 193 39.21 7.71 -31.26
CA VAL A 193 40.15 6.67 -31.72
C VAL A 193 39.51 5.80 -32.80
N LYS A 194 38.24 5.41 -32.64
CA LYS A 194 37.50 4.63 -33.64
C LYS A 194 37.45 5.33 -35.00
N HIS A 195 37.12 6.63 -35.03
CA HIS A 195 37.11 7.40 -36.27
C HIS A 195 38.49 7.52 -36.92
N LYS A 196 39.57 7.61 -36.13
CA LYS A 196 40.93 7.57 -36.68
C LYS A 196 41.26 6.20 -37.29
N VAL A 197 40.81 5.11 -36.67
CA VAL A 197 40.98 3.75 -37.20
C VAL A 197 40.22 3.58 -38.52
N GLU A 198 38.97 4.04 -38.60
CA GLU A 198 38.17 4.03 -39.83
C GLU A 198 38.87 4.82 -40.96
N SER A 199 39.42 5.99 -40.65
CA SER A 199 40.21 6.78 -41.61
C SER A 199 41.50 6.08 -42.07
N PHE A 200 42.15 5.31 -41.19
CA PHE A 200 43.29 4.48 -41.58
C PHE A 200 42.88 3.29 -42.47
N GLU A 201 41.72 2.68 -42.22
CA GLU A 201 41.19 1.62 -43.10
C GLU A 201 40.91 2.13 -44.51
N ASP A 202 40.30 3.31 -44.64
CA ASP A 202 40.10 3.96 -45.95
C ASP A 202 41.43 4.24 -46.66
N SER A 203 42.42 4.73 -45.92
CA SER A 203 43.78 4.94 -46.45
C SER A 203 44.44 3.63 -46.91
N ILE A 204 44.23 2.53 -46.19
CA ILE A 204 44.72 1.19 -46.57
C ILE A 204 44.04 0.68 -47.85
N ILE A 205 42.74 0.94 -48.03
CA ILE A 205 42.00 0.59 -49.25
C ILE A 205 42.56 1.38 -50.45
N GLU A 206 42.86 2.67 -50.26
CA GLU A 206 43.47 3.50 -51.30
C GLU A 206 44.88 2.99 -51.67
N ILE A 207 45.70 2.65 -50.69
CA ILE A 207 47.03 2.04 -50.91
C ILE A 207 46.92 0.71 -51.66
N LYS A 208 45.96 -0.16 -51.33
CA LYS A 208 45.73 -1.42 -52.06
C LYS A 208 45.35 -1.17 -53.52
N THR A 209 44.58 -0.12 -53.78
CA THR A 209 44.19 0.30 -55.14
C THR A 209 45.38 0.84 -55.94
N VAL A 210 46.28 1.58 -55.28
CA VAL A 210 47.54 2.00 -55.91
C VAL A 210 48.44 0.79 -56.21
N LYS A 211 48.53 -0.17 -55.28
CA LYS A 211 49.32 -1.38 -55.48
C LYS A 211 48.83 -2.21 -56.67
N SER A 212 47.52 -2.42 -56.82
CA SER A 212 46.98 -3.16 -57.96
C SER A 212 47.25 -2.47 -59.31
N LYS A 213 47.25 -1.13 -59.34
CA LYS A 213 47.68 -0.36 -60.52
C LYS A 213 49.18 -0.53 -60.81
N ILE A 214 50.02 -0.58 -59.79
CA ILE A 214 51.46 -0.86 -59.95
C ILE A 214 51.68 -2.26 -60.52
N ASP A 215 51.01 -3.28 -59.98
CA ASP A 215 51.12 -4.67 -60.45
C ASP A 215 50.69 -4.78 -61.93
N SER A 216 49.60 -4.11 -62.31
CA SER A 216 49.14 -4.03 -63.71
C SER A 216 50.13 -3.30 -64.63
N ASN A 217 50.81 -2.26 -64.13
CA ASN A 217 51.85 -1.56 -64.88
C ASN A 217 53.12 -2.41 -65.01
N GLU A 218 53.46 -3.20 -64.00
CA GLU A 218 54.61 -4.11 -64.03
C GLU A 218 54.41 -5.23 -65.08
N GLU A 219 53.19 -5.77 -65.20
CA GLU A 219 52.83 -6.69 -66.29
C GLU A 219 52.98 -6.01 -67.67
N SER A 220 52.56 -4.75 -67.78
CA SER A 220 52.71 -3.96 -69.01
C SER A 220 54.18 -3.71 -69.36
N ILE A 221 55.03 -3.42 -68.37
CA ILE A 221 56.49 -3.27 -68.55
C ILE A 221 57.14 -4.59 -68.98
N SER A 222 56.68 -5.72 -68.46
CA SER A 222 57.16 -7.05 -68.88
C SER A 222 56.84 -7.33 -70.35
N LYS A 223 55.62 -7.00 -70.81
CA LYS A 223 55.24 -7.05 -72.23
C LYS A 223 56.12 -6.13 -73.11
N ILE A 224 56.42 -4.91 -72.64
CA ILE A 224 57.31 -3.98 -73.37
C ILE A 224 58.75 -4.55 -73.47
N LYS A 225 59.28 -5.17 -72.41
CA LYS A 225 60.60 -5.82 -72.49
C LYS A 225 60.63 -6.95 -73.53
N SER A 226 59.58 -7.77 -73.58
CA SER A 226 59.48 -8.83 -74.59
C SER A 226 59.43 -8.29 -76.03
N LEU A 227 58.78 -7.14 -76.25
CA LEU A 227 58.78 -6.44 -77.54
C LEU A 227 60.16 -5.89 -77.92
N ASN A 228 60.93 -5.44 -76.92
CA ASN A 228 62.27 -4.93 -77.15
C ASN A 228 63.26 -6.05 -77.54
N ASP A 229 63.11 -7.25 -76.96
CA ASP A 229 63.89 -8.43 -77.33
C ASP A 229 63.59 -8.89 -78.77
N ILE A 230 62.32 -8.82 -79.18
CA ILE A 230 61.91 -9.05 -80.59
C ILE A 230 62.57 -8.00 -81.50
N THR A 231 62.55 -6.72 -81.11
CA THR A 231 63.18 -5.64 -81.89
C THR A 231 64.68 -5.86 -82.06
N LEU A 232 65.37 -6.33 -81.02
CA LEU A 232 66.80 -6.65 -81.07
C LEU A 232 67.09 -7.86 -81.98
N GLN A 233 66.22 -8.88 -81.99
CA GLN A 233 66.33 -10.01 -82.90
C GLN A 233 66.13 -9.59 -84.37
N THR A 234 65.15 -8.72 -84.65
CA THR A 234 64.90 -8.17 -85.99
C THR A 234 66.09 -7.37 -86.51
N LYS A 235 66.75 -6.60 -85.64
CA LYS A 235 67.98 -5.86 -86.00
C LYS A 235 69.12 -6.81 -86.40
N LYS A 236 69.36 -7.87 -85.62
CA LYS A 236 70.38 -8.90 -85.94
C LYS A 236 70.10 -9.61 -87.27
N LEU A 237 68.82 -9.87 -87.59
CA LEU A 237 68.42 -10.43 -88.88
C LEU A 237 68.70 -9.46 -90.04
N SER A 238 68.45 -8.16 -89.85
CA SER A 238 68.75 -7.14 -90.88
C SER A 238 70.26 -7.01 -91.17
N GLU A 239 71.10 -7.08 -90.13
CA GLU A 239 72.57 -7.03 -90.27
C GLU A 239 73.09 -8.29 -90.98
N LYS A 240 72.53 -9.47 -90.65
CA LYS A 240 72.84 -10.72 -91.36
C LYS A 240 72.44 -10.63 -92.84
N ASN A 241 71.27 -10.07 -93.14
CA ASN A 241 70.78 -9.91 -94.50
C ASN A 241 71.71 -9.01 -95.34
N ASN A 242 72.17 -7.89 -94.76
CA ASN A 242 73.11 -6.98 -95.41
C ASN A 242 74.48 -7.61 -95.66
N SER A 243 74.96 -8.46 -94.74
CA SER A 243 76.20 -9.24 -94.95
C SER A 243 76.07 -10.20 -96.13
N THR A 244 74.96 -10.93 -96.24
CA THR A 244 74.71 -11.83 -97.39
C THR A 244 74.58 -11.07 -98.70
N ASN A 245 73.92 -9.91 -98.71
CA ASN A 245 73.80 -9.09 -99.92
C ASN A 245 75.15 -8.52 -100.39
N SER A 246 76.06 -8.22 -99.46
CA SER A 246 77.45 -7.85 -99.80
C SER A 246 78.21 -9.02 -100.43
N GLU A 247 78.04 -10.24 -99.90
CA GLU A 247 78.69 -11.45 -100.39
C GLU A 247 78.19 -11.85 -101.80
N ILE A 248 76.89 -11.68 -102.05
CA ILE A 248 76.27 -11.89 -103.37
C ILE A 248 76.76 -10.84 -104.37
N SER A 249 76.79 -9.56 -103.99
CA SER A 249 77.30 -8.48 -104.85
C SER A 249 78.77 -8.71 -105.26
N GLN A 250 79.60 -9.20 -104.34
CA GLN A 250 81.00 -9.52 -104.65
C GLN A 250 81.10 -10.67 -105.68
N LYS A 251 80.33 -11.76 -105.49
CA LYS A 251 80.29 -12.89 -106.43
C LYS A 251 79.78 -12.51 -107.81
N ILE A 252 78.79 -11.62 -107.90
CA ILE A 252 78.29 -11.09 -109.18
C ILE A 252 79.37 -10.27 -109.89
N THR A 253 80.16 -9.48 -109.14
CA THR A 253 81.25 -8.68 -109.70
C THR A 253 82.39 -9.57 -110.24
N ASP A 254 82.72 -10.66 -109.54
CA ASP A 254 83.74 -11.62 -109.98
C ASP A 254 83.29 -12.43 -111.21
N LEU A 255 81.99 -12.75 -111.32
CA LEU A 255 81.40 -13.39 -112.50
C LEU A 255 81.35 -12.47 -113.72
N ALA A 256 81.05 -11.18 -113.52
CA ALA A 256 81.03 -10.19 -114.60
C ALA A 256 82.43 -9.96 -115.19
N LYS A 257 83.49 -9.99 -114.35
CA LYS A 257 84.87 -9.80 -114.80
C LYS A 257 85.38 -10.95 -115.67
N ASN A 258 85.01 -12.20 -115.35
CA ASN A 258 85.41 -13.38 -116.13
C ASN A 258 84.63 -13.54 -117.45
N THR A 259 83.45 -12.91 -117.58
CA THR A 259 82.63 -13.00 -118.80
C THR A 259 83.02 -11.96 -119.85
N ILE A 260 83.63 -10.83 -119.45
CA ILE A 260 84.06 -9.76 -120.36
C ILE A 260 85.38 -10.10 -121.08
N GLU A 261 86.27 -10.92 -120.48
CA GLU A 261 87.51 -11.38 -121.16
C GLU A 261 87.29 -12.53 -122.16
N SER A 262 86.13 -13.21 -122.14
CA SER A 262 85.85 -14.35 -123.03
C SER A 262 85.02 -13.99 -124.27
N ASN A 263 84.27 -12.88 -124.24
CA ASN A 263 83.39 -12.46 -125.33
C ASN A 263 84.04 -11.51 -126.36
N ASP A 264 85.28 -11.07 -126.13
CA ASP A 264 86.07 -10.26 -127.09
C ASP A 264 86.63 -11.08 -128.28
N ILE A 265 86.46 -12.42 -128.26
CA ILE A 265 86.94 -13.35 -129.31
C ILE A 265 85.81 -13.83 -130.23
N LEU A 266 84.53 -13.75 -129.82
CA LEU A 266 83.41 -14.27 -130.60
C LEU A 266 82.64 -13.21 -131.42
N LEU A 267 82.69 -11.93 -131.06
CA LEU A 267 81.98 -10.87 -131.78
C LEU A 267 82.73 -10.36 -133.03
N ASN A 268 84.05 -10.59 -133.12
CA ASN A 268 84.87 -10.23 -134.29
C ASN A 268 84.91 -11.32 -135.39
N SER A 269 84.27 -12.49 -135.19
CA SER A 269 84.18 -13.56 -136.20
C SER A 269 82.77 -13.79 -136.76
N LEU A 270 81.74 -13.17 -136.16
CA LEU A 270 80.38 -13.19 -136.66
C LEU A 270 80.01 -11.84 -137.28
N ILE A 271 79.97 -11.86 -138.60
CA ILE A 271 79.10 -11.03 -139.44
C ILE A 271 79.76 -9.76 -140.01
N ALA A 272 81.00 -9.96 -140.43
CA ALA A 272 81.46 -9.60 -141.78
C ALA A 272 80.75 -10.44 -142.89
N SER A 273 79.43 -10.68 -142.79
CA SER A 273 78.72 -11.70 -143.59
C SER A 273 77.21 -11.43 -143.81
N THR A 274 76.75 -10.18 -143.85
CA THR A 274 75.40 -9.86 -144.40
C THR A 274 75.36 -8.46 -145.04
N VAL A 275 76.38 -8.15 -145.85
CA VAL A 275 76.34 -7.14 -146.92
C VAL A 275 76.24 -7.89 -148.25
N ALA A 276 75.09 -8.49 -148.50
CA ALA A 276 74.66 -9.01 -149.80
C ALA A 276 73.18 -9.32 -149.67
N ASN A 277 72.33 -8.75 -150.55
CA ASN A 277 70.87 -8.97 -150.68
C ASN A 277 69.92 -7.84 -150.22
N GLY A 278 70.34 -6.57 -150.28
CA GLY A 278 69.43 -5.50 -150.70
C GLY A 278 68.55 -4.80 -149.65
N CYS A 279 68.75 -4.99 -148.34
CA CYS A 279 68.07 -4.18 -147.33
C CYS A 279 69.02 -3.27 -146.56
N GLN A 280 68.97 -2.00 -146.94
CA GLN A 280 69.98 -1.01 -146.58
C GLN A 280 69.88 -0.51 -145.13
N TYR A 281 68.75 -0.73 -144.42
CA TYR A 281 68.52 -0.19 -143.07
C TYR A 281 67.67 -1.09 -142.15
N GLY A 282 67.79 -2.41 -142.28
CA GLY A 282 67.01 -3.34 -141.46
C GLY A 282 67.55 -4.76 -141.52
N PHE A 283 66.80 -5.69 -140.92
CA PHE A 283 67.10 -7.12 -141.01
C PHE A 283 66.13 -7.79 -141.98
N LEU A 284 66.68 -8.68 -142.81
CA LEU A 284 65.95 -9.47 -143.79
C LEU A 284 65.43 -10.73 -143.12
N VAL A 285 64.12 -10.95 -143.14
CA VAL A 285 63.53 -12.24 -142.75
C VAL A 285 62.70 -12.77 -143.90
N SER A 286 63.16 -13.89 -144.46
CA SER A 286 62.65 -14.47 -145.70
C SER A 286 62.79 -13.50 -146.88
N THR A 287 61.70 -12.91 -147.35
CA THR A 287 61.67 -11.96 -148.48
C THR A 287 61.25 -10.54 -148.07
N HIS A 288 61.02 -10.31 -146.77
CA HIS A 288 60.57 -9.01 -146.25
C HIS A 288 61.64 -8.41 -145.33
N CYS A 289 61.71 -7.07 -145.32
CA CYS A 289 62.64 -6.35 -144.47
C CYS A 289 61.93 -5.62 -143.36
N PHE A 290 62.45 -5.83 -142.16
CA PHE A 290 61.91 -5.28 -140.94
C PHE A 290 62.90 -4.29 -140.34
N LYS A 291 62.34 -3.22 -139.77
CA LYS A 291 63.06 -2.21 -139.03
C LYS A 291 62.28 -1.94 -137.75
N VAL A 292 62.98 -1.92 -136.63
CA VAL A 292 62.38 -1.65 -135.32
C VAL A 292 62.92 -0.32 -134.82
N PHE A 293 62.04 0.47 -134.22
CA PHE A 293 62.34 1.77 -133.63
C PHE A 293 62.17 1.66 -132.12
N TRP A 294 63.25 1.87 -131.36
CA TRP A 294 63.28 1.63 -129.90
C TRP A 294 63.17 2.91 -129.06
N GLU A 295 63.30 4.08 -129.68
CA GLU A 295 63.60 5.32 -128.93
C GLU A 295 62.39 6.21 -128.65
N LYS A 296 61.20 5.87 -129.17
CA LYS A 296 59.98 6.64 -128.88
C LYS A 296 58.76 5.73 -128.72
N THR A 297 58.13 5.86 -127.56
CA THR A 297 56.72 5.51 -127.38
C THR A 297 55.88 6.48 -128.20
N THR A 298 55.36 6.02 -129.33
CA THR A 298 54.46 6.77 -130.20
C THR A 298 53.08 6.13 -130.15
N ASP A 299 52.04 6.92 -130.43
CA ASP A 299 50.72 6.33 -130.63
C ASP A 299 50.65 5.61 -131.99
N TRP A 300 49.60 4.81 -132.19
CA TRP A 300 49.45 4.00 -133.40
C TRP A 300 49.45 4.84 -134.68
N THR A 301 48.84 6.03 -134.64
CA THR A 301 48.70 6.90 -135.80
C THR A 301 50.05 7.50 -136.19
N GLU A 302 50.82 7.93 -135.18
CA GLU A 302 52.16 8.48 -135.38
C GLU A 302 53.13 7.39 -135.88
N ALA A 303 53.02 6.15 -135.37
CA ALA A 303 53.81 5.01 -135.84
C ALA A 303 53.49 4.64 -137.30
N GLU A 304 52.22 4.62 -137.67
CA GLU A 304 51.79 4.35 -139.05
C GLU A 304 52.30 5.40 -140.02
N ASN A 305 52.22 6.68 -139.63
CA ASN A 305 52.76 7.79 -140.41
C ASN A 305 54.28 7.70 -140.56
N LEU A 306 54.99 7.29 -139.50
CA LEU A 306 56.44 7.11 -139.53
C LEU A 306 56.83 5.99 -140.52
N CYS A 307 56.15 4.85 -140.48
CA CYS A 307 56.38 3.75 -141.42
C CYS A 307 56.13 4.21 -142.86
N HIS A 308 54.99 4.83 -143.14
CA HIS A 308 54.67 5.32 -144.49
C HIS A 308 55.66 6.36 -145.00
N SER A 309 56.15 7.25 -144.15
CA SER A 309 57.16 8.26 -144.54
C SER A 309 58.46 7.66 -145.07
N GLN A 310 58.76 6.41 -144.71
CA GLN A 310 59.93 5.66 -145.15
C GLN A 310 59.60 4.56 -146.17
N ASN A 311 58.40 4.58 -146.78
CA ASN A 311 57.90 3.53 -147.68
C ASN A 311 57.81 2.14 -147.01
N PHE A 312 57.57 2.08 -145.70
CA PHE A 312 57.23 0.86 -144.98
C PHE A 312 55.75 0.85 -144.62
N THR A 313 55.21 -0.34 -144.38
CA THR A 313 53.92 -0.52 -143.72
C THR A 313 54.16 -1.06 -142.31
N LEU A 314 53.22 -0.79 -141.39
CA LEU A 314 53.23 -1.45 -140.09
C LEU A 314 53.13 -2.97 -140.28
N ALA A 315 53.90 -3.71 -139.50
CA ALA A 315 53.90 -5.17 -139.59
C ALA A 315 52.51 -5.70 -139.19
N GLU A 316 51.88 -6.46 -140.09
CA GLU A 316 50.57 -7.05 -139.83
C GLU A 316 50.67 -8.14 -138.74
N PRO A 317 49.69 -8.28 -137.83
CA PRO A 317 49.72 -9.27 -136.75
C PRO A 317 49.77 -10.73 -137.20
N SER A 318 49.41 -11.01 -138.45
CA SER A 318 49.52 -12.33 -139.08
C SER A 318 50.98 -12.73 -139.35
N ASP A 319 51.91 -11.78 -139.31
CA ASP A 319 53.34 -12.03 -139.53
C ASP A 319 53.96 -12.67 -138.28
N ARG A 320 54.25 -13.97 -138.39
CA ARG A 320 54.76 -14.79 -137.27
C ARG A 320 56.02 -14.20 -136.64
N VAL A 321 56.82 -13.44 -137.41
CA VAL A 321 58.07 -12.85 -136.94
C VAL A 321 57.81 -11.70 -135.97
N ALA A 322 56.80 -10.86 -136.25
CA ALA A 322 56.42 -9.75 -135.37
C ALA A 322 55.89 -10.26 -134.00
N LEU A 323 55.20 -11.41 -133.99
CA LEU A 323 54.72 -12.04 -132.76
C LEU A 323 55.83 -12.61 -131.88
N VAL A 324 56.91 -13.13 -132.47
CA VAL A 324 58.04 -13.63 -131.67
C VAL A 324 58.82 -12.48 -131.04
N LEU A 325 59.02 -11.39 -131.78
CA LEU A 325 59.73 -10.22 -131.27
C LEU A 325 58.94 -9.48 -130.17
N SER A 326 57.62 -9.36 -130.30
CA SER A 326 56.80 -8.72 -129.26
C SER A 326 56.81 -9.49 -127.94
N ARG A 327 56.84 -10.84 -127.99
CA ARG A 327 56.96 -11.67 -126.77
C ARG A 327 58.31 -11.53 -126.09
N PHE A 328 59.39 -11.41 -126.85
CA PHE A 328 60.73 -11.23 -126.28
C PHE A 328 60.87 -9.85 -125.60
N LEU A 329 60.29 -8.82 -126.20
CA LEU A 329 60.42 -7.44 -125.71
C LEU A 329 59.53 -7.15 -124.48
N LEU A 330 58.40 -7.83 -124.32
CA LEU A 330 57.50 -7.64 -123.16
C LEU A 330 57.94 -8.40 -121.90
N GLN A 331 58.84 -9.39 -122.00
CA GLN A 331 59.33 -10.14 -120.82
C GLN A 331 60.53 -9.48 -120.13
N GLY A 332 61.10 -8.41 -120.70
CA GLY A 332 62.26 -7.70 -120.12
C GLY A 332 61.92 -6.51 -119.22
N TYR A 333 60.65 -6.14 -119.10
CA TYR A 333 60.19 -5.03 -118.27
C TYR A 333 58.94 -5.46 -117.49
N GLY A 334 59.16 -6.11 -116.36
CA GLY A 334 58.16 -6.50 -115.36
C GLY A 334 58.77 -6.55 -113.98
#